data_AF-A0AAW2L3G9-F1
#
_entry.id   AF-A0AAW2L3G9-F1
#
_cell.length_a   1.000
_cell.length_b   1.000
_cell.length_c   1.000
_cell.angle_alpha   90.00
_cell.angle_beta   90.00
_cell.angle_gamma   90.00
#
_symmetry.space_group_name_H-M   'P 1'
#
loop_
_entity.id
_entity.type
_entity.pdbx_description
1 polymer ?
#
loop_
_entity_poly.entity_id
_entity_poly.type
_entity_poly.pdbx_seq_one_letter_code
_entity_poly.pdbx_strand_id
1 'polypeptide(L)'
;MDVFILLIKLFCCILLLTTTSAAANNCTSAKCSLFSPDIRFPFRIQGRQPPQCGVPGFTLFCRQNTTMIHIPSYGDLVVKSISYDARRLSLLDPKTCVYEVFLNLNLSLTPFSYYYDVEEYKYINCSAQIVGSSERVPCLSGSDHHVYIVESSFPVPDSCSFVRTVAMPFSYSPYLSADSSFGLGFTWKLVEEEAGCMLGTLCNTRRLEKYFKGNLAYLY
;
A
#
# COMPACT_ATOMS: atom_id res chain seq x y z
N MET A 1 59.59 14.26 -11.29
CA MET A 1 58.16 14.60 -11.47
C MET A 1 57.28 13.36 -11.44
N ASP A 2 57.69 12.25 -12.06
CA ASP A 2 56.89 11.01 -12.16
C ASP A 2 56.61 10.32 -10.81
N VAL A 3 57.58 10.31 -9.90
CA VAL A 3 57.41 9.72 -8.55
C VAL A 3 56.33 10.46 -7.74
N PHE A 4 56.28 11.79 -7.87
CA PHE A 4 55.30 12.62 -7.17
C PHE A 4 53.88 12.40 -7.72
N ILE A 5 53.76 12.22 -9.05
CA ILE A 5 52.48 11.89 -9.70
C ILE A 5 52.00 10.48 -9.32
N LEU A 6 52.92 9.51 -9.20
CA LEU A 6 52.61 8.15 -8.74
C LEU A 6 52.11 8.15 -7.29
N LEU A 7 52.72 8.95 -6.41
CA LEU A 7 52.28 9.09 -5.02
C LEU A 7 50.89 9.74 -4.90
N ILE A 8 50.59 10.75 -5.72
CA ILE A 8 49.26 11.37 -5.77
C ILE A 8 48.20 10.38 -6.29
N LYS A 9 48.52 9.59 -7.32
CA LYS A 9 47.60 8.55 -7.83
C LYS A 9 47.35 7.45 -6.80
N LEU A 10 48.40 7.02 -6.09
CA LEU A 10 48.29 6.03 -5.01
C LEU A 10 47.45 6.58 -3.85
N PHE A 11 47.69 7.82 -3.44
CA PHE A 11 46.92 8.50 -2.40
C PHE A 11 45.45 8.69 -2.78
N CYS A 12 45.15 9.07 -4.03
CA CYS A 12 43.79 9.13 -4.56
C CYS A 12 43.12 7.76 -4.62
N CYS A 13 43.84 6.69 -5.04
CA CYS A 13 43.32 5.33 -5.01
C CYS A 13 42.99 4.87 -3.58
N ILE A 14 43.85 5.19 -2.61
CA ILE A 14 43.60 4.88 -1.19
C ILE A 14 42.39 5.65 -0.68
N LEU A 15 42.25 6.94 -1.02
CA LEU A 15 41.06 7.75 -0.69
C LEU A 15 39.77 7.18 -1.31
N LEU A 16 39.81 6.74 -2.57
CA LEU A 16 38.70 6.07 -3.28
C LEU A 16 38.36 4.69 -2.70
N LEU A 17 39.34 3.98 -2.14
CA LEU A 17 39.14 2.71 -1.43
C LEU A 17 38.55 2.93 -0.03
N THR A 18 38.83 4.08 0.61
CA THR A 18 38.30 4.44 1.93
C THR A 18 36.89 5.05 1.91
N THR A 19 36.32 5.37 0.75
CA THR A 19 34.88 5.65 0.63
C THR A 19 34.06 4.37 0.50
N THR A 20 34.44 3.33 1.22
CA THR A 20 33.48 2.31 1.62
C THR A 20 32.91 2.77 2.94
N SER A 21 31.98 3.73 2.91
CA SER A 21 30.95 3.75 3.95
C SER A 21 30.08 2.51 3.73
N ALA A 22 30.62 1.35 4.09
CA ALA A 22 29.82 0.35 4.77
C ALA A 22 29.40 0.98 6.11
N ALA A 23 28.54 2.01 6.04
CA ALA A 23 27.42 1.98 6.95
C ALA A 23 26.83 0.61 6.67
N ALA A 24 27.11 -0.35 7.56
CA ALA A 24 26.35 -1.57 7.62
C ALA A 24 24.91 -1.07 7.75
N ASN A 25 24.24 -0.95 6.60
CA ASN A 25 22.88 -0.46 6.48
C ASN A 25 22.06 -1.58 7.07
N ASN A 26 22.05 -1.63 8.40
CA ASN A 26 21.37 -2.65 9.15
C ASN A 26 19.89 -2.30 9.00
N CYS A 27 19.31 -2.74 7.87
CA CYS A 27 17.89 -2.76 7.60
C CYS A 27 17.27 -3.82 8.51
N THR A 28 17.44 -3.61 9.81
CA THR A 28 16.85 -4.43 10.86
C THR A 28 15.35 -4.25 10.82
N SER A 29 14.65 -5.29 11.26
CA SER A 29 13.21 -5.18 11.40
C SER A 29 12.85 -4.10 12.40
N ALA A 30 11.74 -3.42 12.15
CA ALA A 30 11.25 -2.35 12.99
C ALA A 30 9.78 -2.55 13.33
N LYS A 31 9.33 -1.95 14.41
CA LYS A 31 7.92 -1.96 14.84
C LYS A 31 7.49 -0.56 15.26
N CYS A 32 6.20 -0.26 15.12
CA CYS A 32 5.63 0.96 15.68
C CYS A 32 5.45 0.88 17.20
N SER A 33 4.99 -0.26 17.70
CA SER A 33 4.90 -0.61 19.13
C SER A 33 5.14 -2.11 19.37
N LEU A 34 5.13 -2.55 20.63
CA LEU A 34 5.31 -3.95 21.01
C LEU A 34 4.30 -4.89 20.32
N PHE A 35 3.07 -4.42 20.14
CA PHE A 35 1.95 -5.18 19.57
C PHE A 35 1.75 -4.94 18.07
N SER A 36 2.55 -4.07 17.45
CA SER A 36 2.50 -3.84 16.00
C SER A 36 3.14 -4.99 15.21
N PRO A 37 2.74 -5.19 13.95
CA PRO A 37 3.42 -6.13 13.06
C PRO A 37 4.90 -5.77 12.89
N ASP A 38 5.73 -6.80 12.69
CA ASP A 38 7.14 -6.63 12.38
C ASP A 38 7.33 -6.16 10.93
N ILE A 39 8.07 -5.07 10.75
CA ILE A 39 8.23 -4.37 9.47
C ILE A 39 9.63 -4.66 8.94
N ARG A 40 9.66 -5.33 7.80
CA ARG A 40 10.85 -5.81 7.09
C ARG A 40 10.67 -5.47 5.61
N PHE A 41 11.77 -5.57 4.87
CA PHE A 41 11.76 -5.50 3.42
C PHE A 41 10.63 -6.37 2.82
N PRO A 42 9.84 -5.88 1.85
CA PRO A 42 10.02 -4.62 1.11
C PRO A 42 9.50 -3.36 1.82
N PHE A 43 8.79 -3.53 2.94
CA PHE A 43 8.23 -2.41 3.69
C PHE A 43 9.30 -1.71 4.52
N ARG A 44 9.12 -0.40 4.69
CA ARG A 44 9.91 0.40 5.61
C ARG A 44 9.05 1.39 6.38
N ILE A 45 9.50 1.80 7.56
CA ILE A 45 8.88 2.86 8.34
C ILE A 45 9.54 4.21 7.99
N GLN A 46 8.75 5.13 7.46
CA GLN A 46 9.18 6.52 7.23
C GLN A 46 9.67 7.15 8.53
N GLY A 47 10.84 7.81 8.48
CA GLY A 47 11.43 8.51 9.62
C GLY A 47 12.09 7.60 10.67
N ARG A 48 11.99 6.27 10.55
CA ARG A 48 12.71 5.32 11.43
C ARG A 48 13.71 4.45 10.67
N GLN A 49 13.35 3.98 9.49
CA GLN A 49 14.24 3.19 8.63
C GLN A 49 14.74 4.05 7.46
N PRO A 50 16.04 3.95 7.10
CA PRO A 50 16.60 4.64 5.94
C PRO A 50 15.84 4.32 4.64
N PRO A 51 15.79 5.23 3.65
CA PRO A 51 15.10 4.99 2.38
C PRO A 51 15.56 3.71 1.67
N GLN A 52 16.84 3.36 1.76
CA GLN A 52 17.41 2.15 1.17
C GLN A 52 16.98 0.83 1.84
N CYS A 53 16.20 0.88 2.92
CA CYS A 53 15.70 -0.32 3.60
C CYS A 53 14.31 -0.77 3.14
N GLY A 54 13.73 -0.10 2.15
CA GLY A 54 12.46 -0.52 1.57
C GLY A 54 12.31 -0.03 0.13
N VAL A 55 11.25 -0.49 -0.51
CA VAL A 55 10.93 -0.16 -1.90
C VAL A 55 9.99 1.05 -1.92
N PRO A 56 10.16 2.01 -2.87
CA PRO A 56 9.17 3.06 -3.09
C PRO A 56 7.75 2.47 -3.25
N GLY A 57 6.74 3.11 -2.67
CA GLY A 57 5.37 2.59 -2.63
C GLY A 57 5.07 1.59 -1.49
N PHE A 58 6.08 1.06 -0.81
CA PHE A 58 5.94 0.19 0.39
C PHE A 58 6.25 0.93 1.70
N THR A 59 6.00 2.24 1.71
CA THR A 59 6.31 3.08 2.88
C THR A 59 5.14 3.04 3.87
N LEU A 60 5.45 2.62 5.10
CA LEU A 60 4.57 2.64 6.25
C LEU A 60 4.96 3.80 7.17
N PHE A 61 4.06 4.21 8.05
CA PHE A 61 4.37 5.19 9.09
C PHE A 61 3.71 4.79 10.41
N CYS A 62 4.23 5.33 11.51
CA CYS A 62 3.65 5.11 12.82
C CYS A 62 2.78 6.31 13.20
N ARG A 63 1.52 6.05 13.54
CA ARG A 63 0.66 7.02 14.21
C ARG A 63 0.44 6.51 15.63
N GLN A 64 1.07 7.18 16.59
CA GLN A 64 1.16 6.71 17.98
C GLN A 64 1.73 5.28 18.03
N ASN A 65 0.94 4.30 18.48
CA ASN A 65 1.33 2.89 18.60
C ASN A 65 0.83 2.02 17.44
N THR A 66 0.26 2.62 16.39
CA THR A 66 -0.37 1.93 15.27
C THR A 66 0.44 2.09 14.00
N THR A 67 0.63 0.98 13.28
CA THR A 67 1.24 0.97 11.94
C THR A 67 0.19 1.37 10.92
N MET A 68 0.52 2.33 10.07
CA MET A 68 -0.37 2.87 9.04
C MET A 68 0.27 2.77 7.66
N ILE A 69 -0.58 2.68 6.65
CA ILE A 69 -0.21 2.83 5.24
C ILE A 69 -1.06 3.93 4.61
N HIS A 70 -0.46 4.76 3.77
CA HIS A 70 -1.17 5.76 2.99
C HIS A 70 -1.48 5.22 1.60
N ILE A 71 -2.75 5.21 1.21
CA ILE A 71 -3.21 4.85 -0.13
C ILE A 71 -3.63 6.14 -0.85
N PRO A 72 -2.96 6.55 -1.94
CA PRO A 72 -3.18 7.86 -2.57
C PRO A 72 -4.64 8.18 -2.95
N SER A 73 -5.41 7.16 -3.33
CA SER A 73 -6.80 7.31 -3.78
C SER A 73 -7.83 7.38 -2.65
N TYR A 74 -7.48 6.98 -1.44
CA TYR A 74 -8.40 6.89 -0.31
C TYR A 74 -7.92 7.64 0.93
N GLY A 75 -6.66 7.42 1.33
CA GLY A 75 -6.07 7.97 2.54
C GLY A 75 -5.43 6.88 3.40
N ASP A 76 -5.43 7.12 4.71
CA ASP A 76 -4.69 6.29 5.66
C ASP A 76 -5.50 5.08 6.13
N LEU A 77 -4.89 3.90 6.04
CA LEU A 77 -5.44 2.65 6.55
C LEU A 77 -4.54 2.07 7.63
N VAL A 78 -5.14 1.37 8.58
CA VAL A 78 -4.43 0.68 9.66
C VAL A 78 -3.88 -0.64 9.13
N VAL A 79 -2.60 -0.91 9.37
CA VAL A 79 -2.00 -2.21 9.08
C VAL A 79 -2.26 -3.17 10.23
N LYS A 80 -3.15 -4.15 10.02
CA LYS A 80 -3.46 -5.19 11.00
C LYS A 80 -2.36 -6.23 11.06
N SER A 81 -1.93 -6.74 9.91
CA SER A 81 -0.89 -7.76 9.83
C SER A 81 -0.21 -7.77 8.46
N ILE A 82 1.03 -8.25 8.47
CA ILE A 82 1.82 -8.49 7.26
C ILE A 82 2.29 -9.95 7.31
N SER A 83 1.89 -10.75 6.33
CA SER A 83 2.43 -12.09 6.10
C SER A 83 3.39 -12.02 4.92
N TYR A 84 4.67 -12.23 5.18
CA TYR A 84 5.71 -12.15 4.15
C TYR A 84 5.70 -13.39 3.26
N ASP A 85 5.52 -14.59 3.84
CA ASP A 85 5.49 -15.86 3.10
C ASP A 85 4.31 -15.91 2.11
N ALA A 86 3.12 -15.50 2.58
CA ALA A 86 1.93 -15.43 1.73
C ALA A 86 1.89 -14.15 0.88
N ARG A 87 2.77 -13.17 1.12
CA ARG A 87 2.71 -11.81 0.56
C ARG A 87 1.33 -11.19 0.74
N ARG A 88 0.84 -11.14 1.98
CA ARG A 88 -0.47 -10.60 2.34
C ARG A 88 -0.35 -9.43 3.29
N LEU A 89 -0.93 -8.30 2.90
CA LEU A 89 -1.07 -7.09 3.70
C LEU A 89 -2.54 -7.00 4.10
N SER A 90 -2.83 -7.17 5.39
CA SER A 90 -4.20 -7.07 5.90
C SER A 90 -4.40 -5.69 6.52
N LEU A 91 -5.37 -4.95 5.98
CA LEU A 91 -5.65 -3.57 6.38
C LEU A 91 -7.02 -3.45 7.05
N LEU A 92 -7.16 -2.44 7.90
CA LEU A 92 -8.41 -2.04 8.52
C LEU A 92 -8.70 -0.58 8.19
N ASP A 93 -9.97 -0.29 7.96
CA ASP A 93 -10.45 1.08 7.87
C ASP A 93 -10.64 1.65 9.28
N PRO A 94 -9.94 2.74 9.65
CA PRO A 94 -10.16 3.40 10.93
C PRO A 94 -11.57 3.98 11.09
N LYS A 95 -12.31 4.21 10.00
CA LYS A 95 -13.72 4.66 10.04
C LYS A 95 -14.73 3.52 10.19
N THR A 96 -14.27 2.26 10.23
CA THR A 96 -15.13 1.07 10.32
C THR A 96 -16.15 0.95 9.18
N CYS A 97 -15.83 1.48 8.00
CA CYS A 97 -16.65 1.46 6.80
C CYS A 97 -15.87 0.91 5.60
N VAL A 98 -15.52 -0.39 5.64
CA VAL A 98 -14.70 -1.03 4.58
C VAL A 98 -15.32 -0.87 3.17
N TYR A 99 -16.64 -0.78 3.08
CA TYR A 99 -17.34 -0.55 1.81
C TYR A 99 -17.13 0.87 1.25
N GLU A 100 -16.92 1.89 2.11
CA GLU A 100 -16.47 3.21 1.66
C GLU A 100 -15.05 3.13 1.07
N VAL A 101 -14.19 2.25 1.61
CA VAL A 101 -12.86 2.01 1.06
C VAL A 101 -13.00 1.46 -0.36
N PHE A 102 -13.70 0.35 -0.56
CA PHE A 102 -13.87 -0.24 -1.90
C PHE A 102 -14.50 0.74 -2.92
N LEU A 103 -15.44 1.59 -2.48
CA LEU A 103 -16.07 2.59 -3.34
C LEU A 103 -15.08 3.61 -3.93
N ASN A 104 -14.04 3.96 -3.16
CA ASN A 104 -13.12 5.05 -3.46
C ASN A 104 -11.68 4.58 -3.76
N LEU A 105 -11.38 3.31 -3.52
CA LEU A 105 -10.06 2.72 -3.69
C LEU A 105 -9.69 2.61 -5.17
N ASN A 106 -8.49 3.09 -5.48
CA ASN A 106 -7.81 2.84 -6.74
C ASN A 106 -6.36 2.42 -6.46
N LEU A 107 -6.03 1.19 -6.87
CA LEU A 107 -4.71 0.58 -6.66
C LEU A 107 -3.75 0.77 -7.84
N SER A 108 -4.17 1.35 -8.97
CA SER A 108 -3.37 1.46 -10.20
C SER A 108 -2.06 2.25 -10.02
N LEU A 109 -2.01 3.14 -9.02
CA LEU A 109 -0.81 3.92 -8.67
C LEU A 109 -0.04 3.34 -7.48
N THR A 110 -0.33 2.10 -7.11
CA THR A 110 0.28 1.40 -5.96
C THR A 110 0.91 0.09 -6.41
N PRO A 111 1.88 -0.47 -5.67
CA PRO A 111 2.45 -1.79 -5.98
C PRO A 111 1.55 -2.95 -5.51
N PHE A 112 0.32 -2.65 -5.10
CA PHE A 112 -0.60 -3.61 -4.51
C PHE A 112 -1.68 -4.05 -5.50
N SER A 113 -2.12 -5.28 -5.34
CA SER A 113 -3.35 -5.80 -5.96
C SER A 113 -4.20 -6.49 -4.89
N TYR A 114 -5.45 -6.82 -5.20
CA TYR A 114 -6.26 -7.63 -4.30
C TYR A 114 -5.61 -9.00 -4.07
N TYR A 115 -5.64 -9.47 -2.80
CA TYR A 115 -5.12 -10.79 -2.43
C TYR A 115 -6.06 -11.91 -2.88
N TYR A 116 -7.36 -11.64 -2.87
CA TYR A 116 -8.42 -12.55 -3.30
C TYR A 116 -8.95 -12.12 -4.68
N ASP A 117 -9.55 -13.06 -5.40
CA ASP A 117 -10.27 -12.77 -6.64
C ASP A 117 -11.41 -11.80 -6.38
N VAL A 118 -11.70 -10.96 -7.35
CA VAL A 118 -12.70 -9.89 -7.24
C VAL A 118 -13.79 -10.05 -8.27
N GLU A 119 -14.99 -9.62 -7.89
CA GLU A 119 -16.16 -9.55 -8.75
C GLU A 119 -16.70 -8.12 -8.77
N GLU A 120 -17.47 -7.79 -9.81
CA GLU A 120 -18.07 -6.46 -9.96
C GLU A 120 -19.38 -6.35 -9.20
N TYR A 121 -19.45 -5.34 -8.35
CA TYR A 121 -20.65 -5.00 -7.60
C TYR A 121 -21.04 -3.55 -7.84
N LYS A 122 -22.35 -3.32 -7.80
CA LYS A 122 -22.96 -2.03 -8.09
C LYS A 122 -23.39 -1.37 -6.78
N TYR A 123 -22.94 -0.14 -6.58
CA TYR A 123 -23.44 0.74 -5.52
C TYR A 123 -24.63 1.51 -6.07
N ILE A 124 -25.74 1.47 -5.35
CA ILE A 124 -26.95 2.25 -5.65
C ILE A 124 -27.36 3.06 -4.43
N ASN A 125 -27.90 4.25 -4.66
CA ASN A 125 -28.41 5.13 -3.61
C ASN A 125 -29.88 5.42 -3.84
N CYS A 126 -30.72 5.06 -2.87
CA CYS A 126 -32.17 5.16 -2.94
C CYS A 126 -32.72 6.21 -1.98
N SER A 127 -33.75 6.94 -2.41
CA SER A 127 -34.50 7.90 -1.57
C SER A 127 -35.48 7.20 -0.61
N ALA A 128 -35.82 5.95 -0.88
CA ALA A 128 -36.66 5.11 -0.04
C ALA A 128 -36.04 3.71 0.12
N GLN A 129 -36.30 3.06 1.25
CA GLN A 129 -35.79 1.71 1.49
C GLN A 129 -36.42 0.72 0.51
N ILE A 130 -35.61 -0.20 0.01
CA ILE A 130 -36.09 -1.29 -0.83
C ILE A 130 -36.87 -2.28 0.05
N VAL A 131 -38.15 -2.47 -0.27
CA VAL A 131 -39.04 -3.39 0.46
C VAL A 131 -38.48 -4.81 0.42
N GLY A 132 -38.30 -5.42 1.59
CA GLY A 132 -37.75 -6.77 1.72
C GLY A 132 -36.21 -6.86 1.72
N SER A 133 -35.49 -5.74 1.58
CA SER A 133 -34.03 -5.69 1.73
C SER A 133 -33.64 -4.97 3.02
N SER A 134 -33.19 -5.73 4.02
CA SER A 134 -32.70 -5.20 5.30
C SER A 134 -31.20 -4.84 5.27
N GLU A 135 -30.53 -5.01 4.14
CA GLU A 135 -29.07 -5.05 4.05
C GLU A 135 -28.49 -3.80 3.36
N ARG A 136 -28.94 -2.61 3.78
CA ARG A 136 -28.27 -1.35 3.40
C ARG A 136 -26.90 -1.26 4.07
N VAL A 137 -25.97 -0.52 3.47
CA VAL A 137 -24.66 -0.21 4.05
C VAL A 137 -24.82 0.92 5.07
N PRO A 138 -24.77 0.69 6.39
CA PRO A 138 -25.18 1.69 7.37
C PRO A 138 -24.27 2.92 7.39
N CYS A 139 -22.95 2.71 7.25
CA CYS A 139 -21.97 3.80 7.27
C CYS A 139 -21.96 4.68 6.01
N LEU A 140 -22.65 4.27 4.95
CA LEU A 140 -22.87 5.06 3.73
C LEU A 140 -24.32 5.54 3.60
N SER A 141 -25.19 5.19 4.57
CA SER A 141 -26.61 5.54 4.56
C SER A 141 -26.93 6.58 5.61
N GLY A 142 -28.00 7.34 5.38
CA GLY A 142 -28.50 8.34 6.32
C GLY A 142 -30.02 8.24 6.51
N SER A 143 -30.62 9.37 6.88
CA SER A 143 -32.06 9.48 7.09
C SER A 143 -32.86 9.51 5.80
N ASP A 144 -32.31 10.14 4.75
CA ASP A 144 -32.96 10.45 3.47
C ASP A 144 -32.31 9.74 2.27
N HIS A 145 -31.24 8.97 2.51
CA HIS A 145 -30.52 8.21 1.51
C HIS A 145 -30.15 6.83 2.04
N HIS A 146 -30.30 5.84 1.18
CA HIS A 146 -30.10 4.43 1.53
C HIS A 146 -29.20 3.80 0.48
N VAL A 147 -27.97 3.47 0.89
CA VAL A 147 -26.96 2.90 0.00
C VAL A 147 -26.99 1.39 0.09
N TYR A 148 -27.07 0.74 -1.07
CA TYR A 148 -27.03 -0.71 -1.21
C TYR A 148 -25.88 -1.10 -2.13
N ILE A 149 -25.36 -2.30 -1.89
CA ILE A 149 -24.41 -2.95 -2.79
C ILE A 149 -25.07 -4.20 -3.32
N VAL A 150 -25.24 -4.24 -4.63
CA VAL A 150 -25.98 -5.28 -5.33
C VAL A 150 -25.11 -5.89 -6.42
N GLU A 151 -25.46 -7.08 -6.88
CA GLU A 151 -24.81 -7.70 -8.04
C GLU A 151 -24.90 -6.79 -9.27
N SER A 152 -23.91 -6.87 -10.17
CA SER A 152 -23.86 -6.04 -11.37
C SER A 152 -25.10 -6.17 -12.26
N SER A 153 -25.72 -7.36 -12.28
CA SER A 153 -26.95 -7.70 -13.01
C SER A 153 -28.23 -7.12 -12.39
N PHE A 154 -28.19 -6.65 -11.14
CA PHE A 154 -29.37 -6.19 -10.42
C PHE A 154 -30.00 -4.96 -11.10
N PRO A 155 -31.31 -4.98 -11.41
CA PRO A 155 -32.01 -3.85 -12.01
C PRO A 155 -32.14 -2.72 -10.99
N VAL A 156 -31.76 -1.50 -11.37
CA VAL A 156 -31.84 -0.34 -10.48
C VAL A 156 -33.30 0.12 -10.39
N PRO A 157 -33.95 0.10 -9.21
CA PRO A 157 -35.33 0.57 -9.06
C PRO A 157 -35.46 2.07 -9.31
N ASP A 158 -36.67 2.54 -9.65
CA ASP A 158 -36.94 3.96 -9.94
C ASP A 158 -36.66 4.90 -8.75
N SER A 159 -36.78 4.40 -7.51
CA SER A 159 -36.44 5.16 -6.29
C SER A 159 -34.93 5.26 -6.05
N CYS A 160 -34.11 4.63 -6.90
CA CYS A 160 -32.67 4.49 -6.74
C CYS A 160 -31.90 5.11 -7.89
N SER A 161 -30.68 5.54 -7.59
CA SER A 161 -29.72 6.04 -8.56
C SER A 161 -28.47 5.18 -8.55
N PHE A 162 -27.89 4.94 -9.72
CA PHE A 162 -26.59 4.29 -9.84
C PHE A 162 -25.50 5.22 -9.32
N VAL A 163 -24.65 4.71 -8.43
CA VAL A 163 -23.51 5.47 -7.90
C VAL A 163 -22.24 5.10 -8.65
N ARG A 164 -21.86 3.82 -8.60
CA ARG A 164 -20.61 3.30 -9.20
C ARG A 164 -20.61 1.78 -9.24
N THR A 165 -19.87 1.20 -10.18
CA THR A 165 -19.47 -0.22 -10.14
C THR A 165 -18.03 -0.33 -9.65
N VAL A 166 -17.77 -1.23 -8.70
CA VAL A 166 -16.42 -1.49 -8.18
C VAL A 166 -16.14 -2.98 -8.12
N ALA A 167 -14.86 -3.33 -8.23
CA ALA A 167 -14.39 -4.70 -8.04
C ALA A 167 -14.02 -4.92 -6.56
N MET A 168 -14.63 -5.94 -5.93
CA MET A 168 -14.35 -6.32 -4.54
C MET A 168 -14.43 -7.84 -4.34
N PRO A 169 -13.73 -8.41 -3.34
CA PRO A 169 -13.56 -9.86 -3.20
C PRO A 169 -14.70 -10.60 -2.49
N PHE A 170 -15.74 -9.88 -2.09
CA PHE A 170 -16.91 -10.45 -1.41
C PHE A 170 -18.11 -9.53 -1.57
N SER A 171 -19.31 -10.11 -1.54
CA SER A 171 -20.57 -9.37 -1.48
C SER A 171 -20.76 -8.63 -0.16
N TYR A 172 -21.76 -7.74 -0.11
CA TYR A 172 -22.08 -7.06 1.15
C TYR A 172 -22.49 -8.07 2.24
N SER A 173 -21.96 -7.88 3.44
CA SER A 173 -22.33 -8.62 4.62
C SER A 173 -22.24 -7.70 5.85
N PRO A 174 -23.31 -7.58 6.64
CA PRO A 174 -23.31 -6.70 7.82
C PRO A 174 -22.30 -7.16 8.88
N TYR A 175 -21.94 -8.44 8.90
CA TYR A 175 -20.98 -8.99 9.86
C TYR A 175 -19.53 -8.58 9.56
N LEU A 176 -19.17 -8.40 8.29
CA LEU A 176 -17.82 -7.97 7.88
C LEU A 176 -17.53 -6.53 8.31
N SER A 177 -18.56 -5.70 8.42
CA SER A 177 -18.44 -4.35 8.99
C SER A 177 -18.29 -4.34 10.53
N ALA A 178 -18.76 -5.39 11.21
CA ALA A 178 -18.82 -5.44 12.67
C ALA A 178 -17.59 -6.10 13.32
N ASP A 179 -16.98 -7.09 12.68
CA ASP A 179 -15.91 -7.88 13.32
C ASP A 179 -14.49 -7.40 12.98
N SER A 180 -14.31 -6.56 11.96
CA SER A 180 -12.99 -6.15 11.43
C SER A 180 -12.04 -7.34 11.21
N SER A 181 -12.58 -8.55 11.07
CA SER A 181 -11.84 -9.80 11.01
C SER A 181 -11.35 -10.03 9.59
N PHE A 182 -12.22 -9.77 8.61
CA PHE A 182 -11.93 -9.72 7.18
C PHE A 182 -11.41 -8.34 6.78
N GLY A 183 -10.13 -8.11 7.10
CA GLY A 183 -9.43 -6.91 6.64
C GLY A 183 -9.31 -6.88 5.11
N LEU A 184 -9.28 -5.67 4.56
CA LEU A 184 -8.94 -5.37 3.18
C LEU A 184 -7.58 -6.01 2.87
N GLY A 185 -7.60 -7.10 2.10
CA GLY A 185 -6.43 -7.94 1.85
C GLY A 185 -5.77 -7.58 0.54
N PHE A 186 -4.54 -7.08 0.60
CA PHE A 186 -3.71 -6.81 -0.57
C PHE A 186 -2.54 -7.78 -0.67
N THR A 187 -2.10 -8.03 -1.89
CA THR A 187 -0.85 -8.71 -2.20
C THR A 187 0.08 -7.79 -2.98
N TRP A 188 1.34 -8.18 -3.06
CA TRP A 188 2.35 -7.46 -3.84
C TRP A 188 3.28 -8.44 -4.55
N LYS A 189 3.86 -7.97 -5.65
CA LYS A 189 4.96 -8.66 -6.34
C LYS A 189 6.14 -7.71 -6.39
N LEU A 190 7.30 -8.21 -5.97
CA LEU A 190 8.56 -7.52 -6.20
C LEU A 190 9.08 -7.97 -7.56
N VAL A 191 9.46 -7.01 -8.40
CA VAL A 191 10.21 -7.33 -9.61
C VAL A 191 11.60 -7.78 -9.15
N GLU A 192 12.11 -8.90 -9.66
CA GLU A 192 13.37 -9.52 -9.21
C GLU A 192 14.56 -8.54 -9.24
N GLU A 193 14.56 -7.56 -10.15
CA GLU A 193 15.56 -6.48 -10.21
C GLU A 193 15.53 -5.58 -8.95
N GLU A 194 14.37 -5.29 -8.36
CA GLU A 194 14.27 -4.46 -7.15
C GLU A 194 14.74 -5.20 -5.89
N ALA A 195 14.55 -6.52 -5.85
CA ALA A 195 15.04 -7.37 -4.76
C ALA A 195 16.56 -7.57 -4.85
N GLY A 196 17.08 -7.83 -6.06
CA GLY A 196 18.52 -8.08 -6.30
C GLY A 196 19.40 -6.86 -6.03
N CYS A 197 18.96 -5.67 -6.45
CA CYS A 197 19.75 -4.43 -6.28
C CYS A 197 19.83 -3.96 -4.82
N MET A 198 18.90 -4.39 -3.95
CA MET A 198 18.83 -3.99 -2.52
C MET A 198 19.43 -5.04 -1.57
N LEU A 199 19.50 -6.31 -2.00
CA LEU A 199 20.18 -7.41 -1.29
C LEU A 199 21.69 -7.50 -1.60
N GLY A 200 22.26 -6.49 -2.26
CA GLY A 200 23.70 -6.41 -2.54
C GLY A 200 24.17 -7.31 -3.68
N THR A 201 23.26 -7.81 -4.54
CA THR A 201 23.65 -8.50 -5.77
C THR A 201 23.82 -7.47 -6.89
N LEU A 202 24.85 -7.65 -7.74
CA LEU A 202 25.29 -6.69 -8.77
C LEU A 202 24.12 -6.18 -9.63
N CYS A 203 23.73 -4.93 -9.42
CA CYS A 203 22.74 -4.22 -10.23
C CYS A 203 23.44 -3.58 -11.44
N ASN A 204 22.95 -3.83 -12.65
CA ASN A 204 23.49 -3.18 -13.85
C ASN A 204 23.08 -1.69 -13.85
N THR A 205 24.02 -0.82 -13.53
CA THR A 205 23.82 0.60 -13.14
C THR A 205 23.21 1.50 -14.22
N ARG A 206 23.03 1.04 -15.46
CA ARG A 206 22.58 1.89 -16.57
C ARG A 206 21.07 2.19 -16.59
N ARG A 207 20.23 1.51 -15.80
CA ARG A 207 18.76 1.68 -15.85
C ARG A 207 18.16 2.52 -14.70
N LEU A 208 18.83 2.60 -13.54
CA LEU A 208 18.36 3.37 -12.38
C LEU A 208 18.44 4.88 -12.61
N GLU A 209 19.42 5.38 -13.38
CA GLU A 209 19.47 6.81 -13.74
C GLU A 209 18.22 7.26 -14.52
N LYS A 210 17.60 6.37 -15.30
CA LYS A 210 16.38 6.71 -16.04
C LYS A 210 15.16 6.85 -15.12
N TYR A 211 15.09 6.06 -14.04
CA TYR A 211 13.98 6.10 -13.09
C TYR A 211 14.08 7.28 -12.11
N PHE A 212 15.29 7.60 -11.62
CA PHE A 212 15.49 8.77 -10.76
C PHE A 212 15.45 10.11 -11.54
N LYS A 213 15.92 10.15 -12.80
CA LYS A 213 15.78 11.37 -13.64
C LYS A 213 14.35 11.61 -14.13
N GLY A 214 13.51 10.57 -14.22
CA GLY A 214 12.10 10.71 -14.64
C GLY A 214 11.21 11.44 -13.63
N ASN A 215 11.54 11.41 -12.33
CA ASN A 215 10.74 12.04 -11.26
C ASN A 215 11.24 13.42 -10.82
N LEU A 216 12.32 13.93 -11.42
CA LEU A 216 12.79 15.32 -11.24
C LEU A 216 12.16 16.30 -12.25
N ALA A 217 11.31 15.82 -13.17
CA ALA A 217 10.64 16.66 -14.16
C ALA A 217 9.34 17.31 -13.66
N TYR A 218 8.95 17.13 -12.39
CA TYR A 218 7.76 17.75 -11.78
C TYR A 218 8.08 18.71 -10.63
N LEU A 219 9.33 19.17 -10.53
CA LEU A 219 9.73 20.24 -9.62
C LEU A 219 10.46 21.33 -10.40
N TYR A 220 9.76 21.97 -11.34
CA TYR A 220 9.89 23.38 -11.73
C TYR A 220 8.54 23.85 -12.28
#